data_AF-D3SVW6-F1
#
_entry.id   AF-D3SVW6-F1
#
_cell.length_a   1.000
_cell.length_b   1.000
_cell.length_c   1.000
_cell.angle_alpha   90.00
_cell.angle_beta   90.00
_cell.angle_gamma   90.00
#
_symmetry.space_group_name_H-M   'P 1'
#
loop_
_entity.id
_entity.type
_entity.pdbx_description
1 polymer ?
#
loop_
_entity_poly.entity_id
_entity_poly.type
_entity_poly.pdbx_seq_one_letter_code
_entity_poly.pdbx_strand_id
1 'polypeptide(L)'
;MAPALTHFLAGATLVLLAAGPLALRGYLTRRHLWLVVFGGLWGMFPDIHYVTPVFQSELTAMHDSRWADLFAFHYTLDQPPFDTRDLLSIAASVVTFVIAVAVFTAATAVGDRNSHGRPPRYGLLARTLVFGYAAGIVGLLGALVVGGALVWTGRLELVAELVGRESTAAGWLVLIGGCVVASAGFAGGVSVLNRRWHVLRPGPSLVLGVWYGLGVWLVGVAFAVPIWMRVVLDLSRPVPYLHVFGLVVLGSFGAVIGFAYPLVWRFIGPPVADLGSSKRVSEQ
;
A
#
# COMPACT_ATOMS: atom_id res chain seq x y z
N MET A 1 -5.71 -26.92 -10.91
CA MET A 1 -5.22 -26.12 -12.06
C MET A 1 -5.57 -24.63 -11.96
N ALA A 2 -6.76 -24.26 -11.47
CA ALA A 2 -7.11 -22.87 -11.16
C ALA A 2 -6.18 -22.13 -10.16
N PRO A 3 -5.57 -22.77 -9.13
CA PRO A 3 -4.75 -22.07 -8.13
C PRO A 3 -3.46 -21.49 -8.70
N ALA A 4 -2.74 -22.25 -9.53
CA ALA A 4 -1.46 -21.85 -10.10
C ALA A 4 -1.51 -20.51 -10.88
N LEU A 5 -2.61 -20.28 -11.62
CA LEU A 5 -2.82 -19.00 -12.32
C LEU A 5 -2.99 -17.85 -11.32
N THR A 6 -3.75 -18.06 -10.24
CA THR A 6 -3.94 -17.07 -9.17
C THR A 6 -2.61 -16.71 -8.51
N HIS A 7 -1.77 -17.70 -8.19
CA HIS A 7 -0.44 -17.50 -7.61
C HIS A 7 0.50 -16.75 -8.55
N PHE A 8 0.53 -17.13 -9.83
CA PHE A 8 1.30 -16.42 -10.86
C PHE A 8 0.89 -14.94 -10.94
N LEU A 9 -0.41 -14.67 -11.05
CA LEU A 9 -0.91 -13.31 -11.19
C LEU A 9 -0.70 -12.48 -9.92
N ALA A 10 -0.83 -13.08 -8.73
CA ALA A 10 -0.52 -12.44 -7.46
C ALA A 10 0.96 -12.02 -7.39
N GLY A 11 1.88 -12.94 -7.68
CA GLY A 11 3.32 -12.66 -7.69
C GLY A 11 3.71 -11.58 -8.72
N ALA A 12 3.19 -11.68 -9.94
CA ALA A 12 3.42 -10.69 -10.99
C ALA A 12 2.89 -9.30 -10.60
N THR A 13 1.69 -9.24 -9.98
CA THR A 13 1.09 -7.99 -9.50
C THR A 13 1.96 -7.33 -8.44
N LEU A 14 2.39 -8.09 -7.42
CA LEU A 14 3.24 -7.57 -6.34
C LEU A 14 4.56 -7.00 -6.88
N VAL A 15 5.23 -7.73 -7.78
CA VAL A 15 6.50 -7.27 -8.38
C VAL A 15 6.30 -6.01 -9.22
N LEU A 16 5.24 -5.92 -10.04
CA LEU A 16 4.95 -4.72 -10.83
C LEU A 16 4.71 -3.49 -9.94
N LEU A 17 3.90 -3.64 -8.89
CA LEU A 17 3.64 -2.53 -7.95
C LEU A 17 4.91 -2.14 -7.18
N ALA A 18 5.68 -3.11 -6.69
CA ALA A 18 6.96 -2.83 -6.02
C ALA A 18 7.98 -2.13 -6.92
N ALA A 19 7.97 -2.45 -8.22
CA ALA A 19 8.84 -1.85 -9.23
C ALA A 19 8.37 -0.46 -9.71
N GLY A 20 7.13 -0.05 -9.41
CA GLY A 20 6.53 1.22 -9.81
C GLY A 20 7.37 2.48 -9.52
N PRO A 21 7.93 2.65 -8.32
CA PRO A 21 8.86 3.75 -8.01
C PRO A 21 10.06 3.85 -8.95
N LEU A 22 10.66 2.70 -9.31
CA LEU A 22 11.79 2.66 -10.23
C LEU A 22 11.36 2.96 -11.67
N ALA A 23 10.15 2.53 -12.05
CA ALA A 23 9.54 2.86 -13.33
C ALA A 23 9.26 4.37 -13.46
N LEU A 24 8.77 5.03 -12.41
CA LEU A 24 8.56 6.49 -12.37
C LEU A 24 9.85 7.29 -12.56
N ARG A 25 11.00 6.70 -12.21
CA ARG A 25 12.34 7.28 -12.44
C ARG A 25 12.93 6.97 -13.82
N GLY A 26 12.25 6.15 -14.63
CA GLY A 26 12.72 5.76 -15.96
C GLY A 26 13.75 4.62 -15.98
N TYR A 27 14.01 3.94 -14.85
CA TYR A 27 15.02 2.87 -14.79
C TYR A 27 14.58 1.53 -15.41
N LEU A 28 13.28 1.36 -15.66
CA LEU A 28 12.69 0.07 -16.05
C LEU A 28 12.08 0.06 -17.46
N THR A 29 12.44 1.05 -18.28
CA THR A 29 11.99 1.13 -19.68
C THR A 29 12.33 -0.18 -20.41
N ARG A 30 11.32 -0.80 -21.04
CA ARG A 30 11.39 -2.10 -21.76
C ARG A 30 11.64 -3.36 -20.91
N ARG A 31 11.60 -3.30 -19.58
CA ARG A 31 11.79 -4.48 -18.69
C ARG A 31 10.50 -5.08 -18.13
N HIS A 32 9.33 -4.58 -18.56
CA HIS A 32 8.02 -4.95 -18.01
C HIS A 32 7.70 -6.45 -18.13
N LEU A 33 7.99 -7.08 -19.28
CA LEU A 33 7.72 -8.51 -19.48
C LEU A 33 8.54 -9.38 -18.52
N TRP A 34 9.83 -9.06 -18.33
CA TRP A 34 10.68 -9.80 -17.40
C TRP A 34 10.20 -9.68 -15.95
N LEU A 35 9.72 -8.51 -15.54
CA LEU A 35 9.16 -8.32 -14.20
C LEU A 35 7.91 -9.17 -13.97
N VAL A 36 7.04 -9.27 -14.97
CA VAL A 36 5.85 -10.14 -14.92
C VAL A 36 6.27 -11.60 -14.81
N VAL A 37 7.19 -12.06 -15.67
CA VAL A 37 7.66 -13.45 -15.67
C VAL A 37 8.33 -13.80 -14.34
N PHE A 38 9.29 -13.01 -13.87
CA PHE A 38 9.97 -13.30 -12.61
C PHE A 38 9.04 -13.22 -11.40
N GLY A 39 8.13 -12.24 -11.36
CA GLY A 39 7.16 -12.13 -10.29
C GLY A 39 6.18 -13.29 -10.27
N GLY A 40 5.69 -13.71 -11.43
CA GLY A 40 4.78 -14.85 -11.52
C GLY A 40 5.45 -16.18 -11.21
N LEU A 41 6.66 -16.41 -11.70
CA LEU A 41 7.44 -17.60 -11.34
C LEU A 41 7.78 -17.64 -9.85
N TRP A 42 8.07 -16.49 -9.24
CA TRP A 42 8.26 -16.39 -7.79
C TRP A 42 6.97 -16.76 -7.04
N GLY A 43 5.81 -16.22 -7.43
CA GLY A 43 4.53 -16.58 -6.81
C GLY A 43 4.17 -18.08 -6.95
N MET A 44 4.52 -18.69 -8.07
CA MET A 44 4.32 -20.13 -8.33
C MET A 44 5.40 -21.04 -7.73
N PHE A 45 6.42 -20.52 -7.06
CA PHE A 45 7.54 -21.36 -6.61
C PHE A 45 7.11 -22.55 -5.73
N PRO A 46 6.15 -22.41 -4.79
CA PRO A 46 5.64 -23.56 -4.04
C PRO A 46 4.90 -24.61 -4.88
N ASP A 47 4.35 -24.25 -6.06
CA ASP A 47 3.68 -25.18 -6.98
C ASP A 47 4.65 -26.16 -7.67
N ILE A 48 5.96 -25.98 -7.54
CA ILE A 48 6.97 -26.85 -8.16
C ILE A 48 6.79 -28.31 -7.73
N HIS A 49 6.26 -28.57 -6.52
CA HIS A 49 5.99 -29.92 -6.03
C HIS A 49 5.04 -30.72 -6.96
N TYR A 50 4.17 -30.05 -7.73
CA TYR A 50 3.31 -30.74 -8.70
C TYR A 50 4.04 -31.25 -9.95
N VAL A 51 5.23 -30.76 -10.25
CA VAL A 51 5.91 -31.04 -11.53
C VAL A 51 7.24 -31.79 -11.41
N THR A 52 7.94 -31.70 -10.28
CA THR A 52 9.23 -32.37 -10.09
C THR A 52 9.12 -33.61 -9.24
N PRO A 53 9.68 -34.78 -9.63
CA PRO A 53 9.69 -35.96 -8.76
C PRO A 53 10.74 -35.88 -7.62
N VAL A 54 11.61 -34.87 -7.61
CA VAL A 54 12.73 -34.75 -6.67
C VAL A 54 12.30 -33.94 -5.44
N PHE A 55 12.61 -34.41 -4.22
CA PHE A 55 12.27 -33.75 -2.94
C PHE A 55 10.76 -33.51 -2.73
N GLN A 56 9.92 -34.43 -3.22
CA GLN A 56 8.46 -34.32 -3.14
C GLN A 56 7.94 -34.06 -1.72
N SER A 57 8.46 -34.78 -0.72
CA SER A 57 8.08 -34.60 0.69
C SER A 57 8.41 -33.21 1.21
N GLU A 58 9.60 -32.71 0.93
CA GLU A 58 10.10 -31.42 1.41
C GLU A 58 9.39 -30.26 0.71
N LEU A 59 9.16 -30.37 -0.59
CA LEU A 59 8.46 -29.36 -1.38
C LEU A 59 6.98 -29.27 -0.99
N THR A 60 6.33 -30.41 -0.76
CA THR A 60 4.94 -30.44 -0.24
C THR A 60 4.88 -29.84 1.17
N ALA A 61 5.81 -30.22 2.05
CA ALA A 61 5.89 -29.65 3.40
C ALA A 61 6.14 -28.14 3.39
N MET A 62 6.94 -27.63 2.44
CA MET A 62 7.12 -26.19 2.24
C MET A 62 5.82 -25.53 1.75
N HIS A 63 5.17 -26.10 0.73
CA HIS A 63 3.92 -25.61 0.15
C HIS A 63 2.82 -25.47 1.20
N ASP A 64 2.63 -26.50 2.03
CA ASP A 64 1.58 -26.54 3.06
C ASP A 64 1.92 -25.72 4.32
N SER A 65 3.07 -25.05 4.33
CA SER A 65 3.53 -24.25 5.46
C SER A 65 3.29 -22.76 5.27
N ARG A 66 3.22 -22.02 6.38
CA ARG A 66 3.18 -20.54 6.37
C ARG A 66 4.41 -19.90 5.72
N TRP A 67 5.51 -20.63 5.52
CA TRP A 67 6.66 -20.12 4.78
C TRP A 67 6.35 -19.90 3.31
N ALA A 68 5.37 -20.62 2.74
CA ALA A 68 4.92 -20.40 1.38
C ALA A 68 4.29 -19.00 1.18
N ASP A 69 3.84 -18.31 2.23
CA ASP A 69 3.37 -16.92 2.13
C ASP A 69 4.45 -15.94 1.66
N LEU A 70 5.74 -16.29 1.81
CA LEU A 70 6.84 -15.52 1.23
C LEU A 70 6.81 -15.51 -0.30
N PHE A 71 6.02 -16.37 -0.94
CA PHE A 71 5.86 -16.45 -2.39
C PHE A 71 4.48 -15.91 -2.78
N ALA A 72 4.30 -14.60 -2.61
CA ALA A 72 3.06 -13.90 -2.94
C ALA A 72 1.81 -14.37 -2.17
N PHE A 73 1.95 -14.62 -0.86
CA PHE A 73 0.86 -15.07 0.01
C PHE A 73 0.25 -16.41 -0.42
N HIS A 74 1.09 -17.31 -0.98
CA HIS A 74 0.67 -18.58 -1.55
C HIS A 74 -0.20 -19.39 -0.58
N TYR A 75 0.33 -19.68 0.62
CA TYR A 75 -0.41 -20.44 1.63
C TYR A 75 -1.75 -19.78 1.97
N THR A 76 -1.78 -18.47 2.15
CA THR A 76 -3.02 -17.71 2.44
C THR A 76 -4.05 -17.80 1.32
N LEU A 77 -3.62 -17.80 0.05
CA LEU A 77 -4.51 -17.91 -1.11
C LEU A 77 -5.09 -19.32 -1.26
N ASP A 78 -4.43 -20.33 -0.70
CA ASP A 78 -4.90 -21.72 -0.64
C ASP A 78 -5.74 -22.04 0.60
N GLN A 79 -6.03 -21.06 1.47
CA GLN A 79 -6.93 -21.24 2.60
C GLN A 79 -8.33 -20.66 2.34
N PRO A 80 -9.37 -21.17 3.02
CA PRO A 80 -10.68 -20.52 3.03
C PRO A 80 -10.58 -19.06 3.49
N PRO A 81 -11.30 -18.13 2.83
CA PRO A 81 -12.36 -18.35 1.85
C PRO A 81 -11.90 -18.33 0.37
N PHE A 82 -10.60 -18.30 0.09
CA PHE A 82 -10.09 -18.09 -1.27
C PHE A 82 -10.11 -19.38 -2.10
N ASP A 83 -9.74 -20.51 -1.49
CA ASP A 83 -9.77 -21.87 -2.08
C ASP A 83 -11.18 -22.39 -2.40
N THR A 84 -12.17 -21.96 -1.63
CA THR A 84 -13.57 -22.36 -1.81
C THR A 84 -14.28 -21.51 -2.87
N ARG A 85 -13.59 -20.55 -3.48
CA ARG A 85 -14.15 -19.56 -4.41
C ARG A 85 -13.28 -19.35 -5.65
N ASP A 86 -12.81 -20.43 -6.25
CA ASP A 86 -11.91 -20.44 -7.41
C ASP A 86 -12.19 -19.37 -8.47
N LEU A 87 -13.43 -19.30 -8.99
CA LEU A 87 -13.78 -18.34 -10.03
C LEU A 87 -13.64 -16.88 -9.57
N LEU A 88 -14.00 -16.59 -8.32
CA LEU A 88 -13.86 -15.25 -7.75
C LEU A 88 -12.38 -14.92 -7.54
N SER A 89 -11.59 -15.87 -7.03
CA SER A 89 -10.15 -15.70 -6.81
C SER A 89 -9.38 -15.49 -8.13
N ILE A 90 -9.74 -16.24 -9.18
CA ILE A 90 -9.21 -16.02 -10.53
C ILE A 90 -9.63 -14.65 -11.06
N ALA A 91 -10.93 -14.30 -10.98
CA ALA A 91 -11.41 -13.01 -11.47
C ALA A 91 -10.72 -11.84 -10.74
N ALA A 92 -10.58 -11.92 -9.41
CA ALA A 92 -9.93 -10.92 -8.59
C ALA A 92 -8.43 -10.79 -8.94
N SER A 93 -7.72 -11.90 -9.13
CA SER A 93 -6.30 -11.87 -9.50
C SER A 93 -6.09 -11.28 -10.90
N VAL A 94 -6.93 -11.62 -11.88
CA VAL A 94 -6.91 -11.03 -13.23
C VAL A 94 -7.17 -9.52 -13.17
N VAL A 95 -8.23 -9.08 -12.48
CA VAL A 95 -8.56 -7.65 -12.37
C VAL A 95 -7.42 -6.88 -11.69
N THR A 96 -6.89 -7.41 -10.59
CA THR A 96 -5.80 -6.76 -9.84
C THR A 96 -4.52 -6.68 -10.69
N PHE A 97 -4.21 -7.75 -11.44
CA PHE A 97 -3.07 -7.76 -12.36
C PHE A 97 -3.24 -6.74 -13.50
N VAL A 98 -4.43 -6.63 -14.11
CA VAL A 98 -4.72 -5.62 -15.14
C VAL A 98 -4.52 -4.20 -14.60
N ILE A 99 -5.00 -3.93 -13.38
CA ILE A 99 -4.78 -2.65 -12.70
C ILE A 99 -3.29 -2.40 -12.50
N ALA A 100 -2.54 -3.40 -12.01
CA ALA A 100 -1.10 -3.28 -11.80
C ALA A 100 -0.33 -3.00 -13.10
N VAL A 101 -0.67 -3.68 -14.19
CA VAL A 101 -0.10 -3.43 -15.53
C VAL A 101 -0.41 -2.01 -15.99
N ALA A 102 -1.66 -1.54 -15.84
CA ALA A 102 -2.05 -0.18 -16.22
C ALA A 102 -1.27 0.88 -15.43
N VAL A 103 -1.16 0.72 -14.10
CA VAL A 103 -0.41 1.61 -13.22
C VAL A 103 1.08 1.61 -13.58
N PHE A 104 1.69 0.43 -13.76
CA PHE A 104 3.10 0.30 -14.14
C PHE A 104 3.39 0.88 -15.52
N THR A 105 2.48 0.69 -16.47
CA THR A 105 2.59 1.27 -17.82
C THR A 105 2.52 2.80 -17.76
N ALA A 106 1.59 3.35 -16.98
CA ALA A 106 1.52 4.78 -16.75
C ALA A 106 2.80 5.31 -16.07
N ALA A 107 3.33 4.58 -15.09
CA ALA A 107 4.58 4.92 -14.40
C ALA A 107 5.79 4.95 -15.34
N THR A 108 5.96 3.93 -16.18
CA THR A 108 7.04 3.88 -17.19
C THR A 108 6.90 4.97 -18.25
N ALA A 109 5.68 5.26 -18.71
CA ALA A 109 5.43 6.36 -19.66
C ALA A 109 5.75 7.74 -19.07
N VAL A 110 5.56 7.92 -17.76
CA VAL A 110 5.98 9.13 -17.04
C VAL A 110 7.51 9.17 -16.90
N GLY A 111 8.13 8.06 -16.47
CA GLY A 111 9.57 7.98 -16.26
C GLY A 111 10.38 8.19 -17.54
N ASP A 112 10.01 7.53 -18.63
CA ASP A 112 10.69 7.63 -19.93
C ASP A 112 10.74 9.08 -20.44
N ARG A 113 9.65 9.84 -20.26
CA ARG A 113 9.62 11.25 -20.67
C ARG A 113 10.49 12.15 -19.80
N ASN A 114 10.55 11.89 -18.49
CA ASN A 114 11.43 12.61 -17.58
C ASN A 114 12.89 12.40 -17.97
N SER A 115 13.28 11.20 -18.42
CA SER A 115 14.63 10.89 -18.90
C SER A 115 15.00 11.64 -20.20
N HIS A 116 14.02 12.02 -21.02
CA HIS A 116 14.24 12.69 -22.31
C HIS A 116 14.01 14.22 -22.29
N GLY A 117 13.85 14.83 -21.11
CA GLY A 117 13.73 16.29 -20.97
C GLY A 117 12.52 16.92 -21.68
N ARG A 118 11.46 16.13 -21.96
CA ARG A 118 10.28 16.61 -22.68
C ARG A 118 9.35 17.45 -21.79
N PRO A 119 8.70 18.52 -22.30
CA PRO A 119 7.86 19.40 -21.51
C PRO A 119 6.65 18.68 -20.90
N PRO A 120 6.13 19.16 -19.74
CA PRO A 120 5.29 18.37 -18.85
C PRO A 120 3.80 18.38 -19.26
N ARG A 121 3.45 17.77 -20.40
CA ARG A 121 2.03 17.57 -20.77
C ARG A 121 1.28 16.58 -19.83
N TYR A 122 2.00 15.84 -18.98
CA TYR A 122 1.46 14.80 -18.10
C TYR A 122 1.60 15.12 -16.61
N GLY A 123 1.70 16.41 -16.26
CA GLY A 123 1.93 16.86 -14.88
C GLY A 123 0.91 16.31 -13.89
N LEU A 124 -0.37 16.20 -14.27
CA LEU A 124 -1.42 15.63 -13.43
C LEU A 124 -1.24 14.12 -13.23
N LEU A 125 -1.04 13.35 -14.30
CA LEU A 125 -0.85 11.90 -14.21
C LEU A 125 0.38 11.54 -13.38
N ALA A 126 1.53 12.19 -13.66
CA ALA A 126 2.76 11.99 -12.90
C ALA A 126 2.55 12.32 -11.42
N ARG A 127 1.89 13.44 -11.12
CA ARG A 127 1.58 13.84 -9.74
C ARG A 127 0.67 12.83 -9.06
N THR A 128 -0.39 12.38 -9.73
CA THR A 128 -1.33 11.38 -9.18
C THR A 128 -0.63 10.05 -8.92
N LEU A 129 0.27 9.60 -9.81
CA LEU A 129 1.03 8.36 -9.61
C LEU A 129 2.00 8.48 -8.44
N VAL A 130 2.85 9.51 -8.42
CA VAL A 130 3.80 9.73 -7.31
C VAL A 130 3.05 9.85 -5.98
N PHE A 131 1.94 10.59 -5.99
CA PHE A 131 1.06 10.73 -4.84
C PHE A 131 0.48 9.40 -4.38
N GLY A 132 -0.12 8.63 -5.29
CA GLY A 132 -0.75 7.35 -4.99
C GLY A 132 0.26 6.34 -4.44
N TYR A 133 1.44 6.25 -5.06
CA TYR A 133 2.51 5.39 -4.56
C TYR A 133 3.03 5.82 -3.19
N ALA A 134 3.28 7.13 -2.99
CA ALA A 134 3.76 7.63 -1.71
C ALA A 134 2.73 7.40 -0.60
N ALA A 135 1.45 7.68 -0.86
CA ALA A 135 0.35 7.42 0.08
C ALA A 135 0.20 5.93 0.38
N GLY A 136 0.28 5.07 -0.64
CA GLY A 136 0.19 3.61 -0.49
C GLY A 136 1.31 3.05 0.40
N ILE A 137 2.58 3.37 0.08
CA ILE A 137 3.74 2.90 0.86
C ILE A 137 3.64 3.36 2.32
N VAL A 138 3.33 4.64 2.53
CA VAL A 138 3.25 5.22 3.87
C VAL A 138 2.04 4.70 4.63
N GLY A 139 0.92 4.44 3.95
CA GLY A 139 -0.24 3.74 4.50
C GLY A 139 0.09 2.33 4.97
N LEU A 140 0.85 1.57 4.19
CA LEU A 140 1.32 0.23 4.58
C LEU A 140 2.25 0.28 5.80
N LEU A 141 3.20 1.21 5.83
CA LEU A 141 4.06 1.42 7.01
C LEU A 141 3.24 1.77 8.25
N GLY A 142 2.25 2.67 8.11
CA GLY A 142 1.34 3.02 9.18
C GLY A 142 0.49 1.82 9.64
N ALA A 143 -0.01 1.01 8.72
CA ALA A 143 -0.77 -0.20 9.02
C ALA A 143 0.07 -1.21 9.81
N LEU A 144 1.36 -1.36 9.50
CA LEU A 144 2.27 -2.23 10.27
C LEU A 144 2.44 -1.73 11.71
N VAL A 145 2.61 -0.42 11.92
CA VAL A 145 2.74 0.15 13.27
C VAL A 145 1.45 -0.01 14.08
N VAL A 146 0.31 0.36 13.49
CA VAL A 146 -1.00 0.26 14.15
C VAL A 146 -1.35 -1.20 14.40
N GLY A 147 -1.15 -2.07 13.41
CA GLY A 147 -1.46 -3.47 13.48
C GLY A 147 -0.57 -4.22 14.46
N GLY A 148 0.72 -3.88 14.52
CA GLY A 148 1.62 -4.40 15.55
C GLY A 148 1.14 -4.07 16.97
N ALA A 149 0.70 -2.83 17.21
CA ALA A 149 0.13 -2.43 18.49
C ALA A 149 -1.20 -3.17 18.81
N LEU A 150 -2.04 -3.40 17.81
CA LEU A 150 -3.30 -4.14 17.97
C LEU A 150 -3.07 -5.63 18.21
N VAL A 151 -2.13 -6.26 17.52
CA VAL A 151 -1.74 -7.66 17.75
C VAL A 151 -1.15 -7.81 19.15
N TRP A 152 -0.23 -6.92 19.54
CA TRP A 152 0.38 -6.94 20.86
C TRP A 152 -0.65 -6.84 22.01
N THR A 153 -1.75 -6.14 21.78
CA THR A 153 -2.81 -5.95 22.78
C THR A 153 -3.98 -6.91 22.64
N GLY A 154 -3.94 -7.85 21.68
CA GLY A 154 -5.04 -8.77 21.41
C GLY A 154 -6.32 -8.09 20.91
N ARG A 155 -6.20 -6.95 20.23
CA ARG A 155 -7.32 -6.08 19.81
C ARG A 155 -7.57 -6.05 18.31
N LEU A 156 -6.82 -6.83 17.53
CA LEU A 156 -6.97 -6.82 16.08
C LEU A 156 -8.34 -7.37 15.64
N GLU A 157 -8.89 -8.34 16.36
CA GLU A 157 -10.22 -8.91 16.09
C GLU A 157 -11.33 -7.86 16.23
N LEU A 158 -11.19 -6.88 17.13
CA LEU A 158 -12.14 -5.77 17.26
C LEU A 158 -12.24 -4.94 15.97
N VAL A 159 -11.17 -4.88 15.16
CA VAL A 159 -11.21 -4.21 13.85
C VAL A 159 -12.02 -5.01 12.84
N ALA A 160 -11.97 -6.34 12.91
CA ALA A 160 -12.78 -7.23 12.08
C ALA A 160 -14.27 -7.15 12.46
N GLU A 161 -14.57 -7.05 13.77
CA GLU A 161 -15.94 -6.90 14.28
C GLU A 161 -16.63 -5.65 13.73
N LEU A 162 -15.89 -4.57 13.45
CA LEU A 162 -16.44 -3.34 12.83
C LEU A 162 -17.11 -3.60 11.48
N VAL A 163 -16.73 -4.67 10.78
CA VAL A 163 -17.33 -5.09 9.50
C VAL A 163 -18.13 -6.39 9.62
N GLY A 164 -18.47 -6.80 10.85
CA GLY A 164 -19.23 -8.03 11.11
C GLY A 164 -18.45 -9.30 10.75
N ARG A 165 -17.13 -9.30 10.93
CA ARG A 165 -16.27 -10.47 10.66
C ARG A 165 -15.52 -10.87 11.91
N GLU A 166 -15.33 -12.18 12.07
CA GLU A 166 -14.60 -12.78 13.20
C GLU A 166 -13.32 -13.43 12.69
N SER A 167 -12.42 -12.65 12.08
CA SER A 167 -11.12 -13.19 11.67
C SER A 167 -10.01 -12.16 11.71
N THR A 168 -8.84 -12.59 12.17
CA THR A 168 -7.60 -11.81 12.19
C THR A 168 -7.24 -11.27 10.81
N ALA A 169 -7.46 -12.06 9.75
CA ALA A 169 -7.24 -11.66 8.37
C ALA A 169 -8.17 -10.51 7.95
N ALA A 170 -9.46 -10.57 8.30
CA ALA A 170 -10.39 -9.47 8.04
C ALA A 170 -9.98 -8.20 8.80
N GLY A 171 -9.52 -8.33 10.05
CA GLY A 171 -8.99 -7.21 10.82
C GLY A 171 -7.80 -6.52 10.15
N TRP A 172 -6.84 -7.29 9.65
CA TRP A 172 -5.71 -6.76 8.87
C TRP A 172 -6.16 -6.09 7.57
N LEU A 173 -7.08 -6.70 6.82
CA LEU A 173 -7.58 -6.14 5.56
C LEU A 173 -8.25 -4.77 5.76
N VAL A 174 -9.14 -4.67 6.75
CA VAL A 174 -9.83 -3.41 7.10
C VAL A 174 -8.81 -2.39 7.57
N LEU A 175 -7.85 -2.78 8.40
CA LEU A 175 -6.80 -1.90 8.89
C LEU A 175 -5.93 -1.35 7.77
N ILE A 176 -5.41 -2.22 6.89
CA ILE A 176 -4.57 -1.82 5.76
C ILE A 176 -5.34 -0.87 4.84
N GLY A 177 -6.59 -1.21 4.48
CA GLY A 177 -7.44 -0.35 3.67
C GLY A 177 -7.67 1.02 4.30
N GLY A 178 -8.02 1.05 5.59
CA GLY A 178 -8.22 2.28 6.35
C GLY A 178 -6.96 3.15 6.42
N CYS A 179 -5.80 2.55 6.69
CA CYS A 179 -4.52 3.26 6.74
C CYS A 179 -4.10 3.81 5.37
N VAL A 180 -4.33 3.09 4.27
CA VAL A 180 -4.06 3.59 2.92
C VAL A 180 -4.97 4.77 2.58
N VAL A 181 -6.27 4.69 2.88
CA VAL A 181 -7.22 5.79 2.66
C VAL A 181 -6.86 7.01 3.51
N ALA A 182 -6.53 6.83 4.79
CA ALA A 182 -6.09 7.92 5.66
C ALA A 182 -4.79 8.55 5.16
N SER A 183 -3.80 7.75 4.75
CA SER A 183 -2.56 8.26 4.15
C SER A 183 -2.79 9.02 2.86
N ALA A 184 -3.75 8.62 2.02
CA ALA A 184 -4.14 9.38 0.84
C ALA A 184 -4.77 10.73 1.22
N GLY A 185 -5.62 10.77 2.25
CA GLY A 185 -6.17 12.01 2.80
C GLY A 185 -5.08 12.95 3.30
N PHE A 186 -4.13 12.43 4.08
CA PHE A 186 -2.96 13.17 4.55
C PHE A 186 -2.11 13.74 3.40
N ALA A 187 -1.74 12.87 2.45
CA ALA A 187 -0.97 13.24 1.27
C ALA A 187 -1.67 14.37 0.49
N GLY A 188 -3.01 14.31 0.39
CA GLY A 188 -3.87 15.31 -0.26
C GLY A 188 -3.74 16.66 0.41
N GLY A 189 -3.90 16.69 1.73
CA GLY A 189 -3.72 17.90 2.55
C GLY A 189 -2.32 18.49 2.39
N VAL A 190 -1.28 17.68 2.56
CA VAL A 190 0.12 18.11 2.40
C VAL A 190 0.36 18.68 0.99
N SER A 191 -0.17 18.04 -0.05
CA SER A 191 -0.03 18.49 -1.45
C SER A 191 -0.67 19.85 -1.72
N VAL A 192 -1.76 20.17 -1.03
CA VAL A 192 -2.42 21.49 -1.09
C VAL A 192 -1.62 22.51 -0.30
N LEU A 193 -1.29 22.21 0.96
CA LEU A 193 -0.56 23.10 1.87
C LEU A 193 0.86 23.44 1.36
N ASN A 194 1.53 22.48 0.71
CA ASN A 194 2.90 22.65 0.24
C ASN A 194 3.02 23.72 -0.84
N ARG A 195 1.93 24.05 -1.55
CA ARG A 195 1.94 25.15 -2.52
C ARG A 195 2.19 26.51 -1.87
N ARG A 196 1.85 26.67 -0.58
CA ARG A 196 1.92 27.95 0.13
C ARG A 196 2.95 27.97 1.26
N TRP A 197 3.19 26.84 1.92
CA TRP A 197 3.95 26.81 3.18
C TRP A 197 5.14 25.84 3.21
N HIS A 198 5.52 25.23 2.08
CA HIS A 198 6.67 24.32 1.99
C HIS A 198 6.69 23.20 3.07
N VAL A 199 5.53 22.61 3.34
CA VAL A 199 5.35 21.61 4.41
C VAL A 199 6.03 20.26 4.15
N LEU A 200 6.61 20.01 2.97
CA LEU A 200 7.39 18.80 2.64
C LEU A 200 8.78 18.72 3.32
N ARG A 201 9.01 19.48 4.38
CA ARG A 201 10.17 19.32 5.27
C ARG A 201 9.80 18.30 6.37
N PRO A 202 10.72 17.40 6.77
CA PRO A 202 10.40 16.35 7.75
C PRO A 202 9.77 16.86 9.06
N GLY A 203 10.27 17.96 9.61
CA GLY A 203 9.75 18.55 10.86
C GLY A 203 8.29 19.03 10.75
N PRO A 204 7.98 20.01 9.88
CA PRO A 204 6.60 20.49 9.69
C PRO A 204 5.63 19.37 9.27
N SER A 205 6.07 18.45 8.41
CA SER A 205 5.25 17.31 7.98
C SER A 205 4.95 16.35 9.14
N LEU A 206 5.92 16.10 10.04
CA LEU A 206 5.72 15.29 11.25
C LEU A 206 4.66 15.93 12.17
N VAL A 207 4.78 17.22 12.46
CA VAL A 207 3.81 17.94 13.31
C VAL A 207 2.41 17.89 12.69
N LEU A 208 2.30 18.17 11.40
CA LEU A 208 1.04 18.07 10.67
C LEU A 208 0.48 16.64 10.69
N GLY A 209 1.34 15.64 10.57
CA GLY A 209 0.98 14.23 10.66
C GLY A 209 0.39 13.86 12.01
N VAL A 210 1.02 14.28 13.11
CA VAL A 210 0.48 14.06 14.47
C VAL A 210 -0.90 14.70 14.61
N TRP A 211 -1.05 15.98 14.23
CA TRP A 211 -2.35 16.66 14.26
C TRP A 211 -3.40 15.97 13.39
N TYR A 212 -3.01 15.49 12.21
CA TYR A 212 -3.88 14.71 11.34
C TYR A 212 -4.32 13.41 12.01
N GLY A 213 -3.40 12.66 12.61
CA GLY A 213 -3.70 11.42 13.34
C GLY A 213 -4.66 11.65 14.52
N LEU A 214 -4.47 12.72 15.29
CA LEU A 214 -5.39 13.14 16.35
C LEU A 214 -6.76 13.52 15.80
N GLY A 215 -6.81 14.20 14.64
CA GLY A 215 -8.05 14.51 13.94
C GLY A 215 -8.79 13.25 13.47
N VAL A 216 -8.05 12.27 12.91
CA VAL A 216 -8.60 10.96 12.51
C VAL A 216 -9.11 10.20 13.74
N TRP A 217 -8.42 10.26 14.87
CA TRP A 217 -8.92 9.67 16.12
C TRP A 217 -10.22 10.33 16.57
N LEU A 218 -10.25 11.66 16.61
CA LEU A 218 -11.42 12.41 17.05
C LEU A 218 -12.63 12.07 16.18
N VAL A 219 -12.50 12.25 14.85
CA VAL A 219 -13.61 12.01 13.92
C VAL A 219 -13.96 10.53 13.82
N GLY A 220 -12.97 9.67 13.64
CA GLY A 220 -13.14 8.24 13.41
C GLY A 220 -13.54 7.50 14.68
N VAL A 221 -12.66 7.48 15.68
CA VAL A 221 -12.83 6.64 16.88
C VAL A 221 -13.83 7.25 17.86
N ALA A 222 -13.76 8.55 18.12
CA ALA A 222 -14.61 9.17 19.14
C ALA A 222 -16.06 9.37 18.67
N PHE A 223 -16.30 9.57 17.37
CA PHE A 223 -17.64 9.81 16.81
C PHE A 223 -18.10 8.75 15.80
N ALA A 224 -17.37 8.51 14.71
CA ALA A 224 -17.86 7.68 13.62
C ALA A 224 -18.06 6.21 14.03
N VAL A 225 -17.09 5.61 14.74
CA VAL A 225 -17.16 4.22 15.21
C VAL A 225 -18.36 3.97 16.14
N PRO A 226 -18.60 4.73 17.23
CA PRO A 226 -19.75 4.48 18.09
C PRO A 226 -21.10 4.73 17.38
N ILE A 227 -21.16 5.66 16.43
CA ILE A 227 -22.34 5.86 15.58
C ILE A 227 -22.56 4.64 14.67
N TRP A 228 -21.50 4.16 14.01
CA TRP A 228 -21.54 2.98 13.16
C TRP A 228 -21.97 1.73 13.94
N MET A 229 -21.36 1.49 15.10
CA MET A 229 -21.72 0.36 15.97
C MET A 229 -23.20 0.43 16.39
N ARG A 230 -23.71 1.62 16.69
CA ARG A 230 -25.12 1.82 17.03
C ARG A 230 -26.06 1.56 15.85
N VAL A 231 -25.71 2.04 14.65
CA VAL A 231 -26.61 1.99 13.47
C VAL A 231 -26.56 0.62 12.77
N VAL A 232 -25.38 0.01 12.68
CA VAL A 232 -25.15 -1.19 11.86
C VAL A 232 -25.12 -2.46 12.68
N LEU A 233 -24.61 -2.39 13.93
CA LEU A 233 -24.43 -3.57 14.78
C LEU A 233 -25.41 -3.61 15.97
N ASP A 234 -26.25 -2.59 16.13
CA ASP A 234 -27.13 -2.41 17.30
C ASP A 234 -26.36 -2.44 18.65
N LEU A 235 -25.10 -1.98 18.63
CA LEU A 235 -24.22 -1.93 19.81
C LEU A 235 -24.06 -0.49 20.27
N SER A 236 -24.77 -0.11 21.34
CA SER A 236 -24.67 1.24 21.90
C SER A 236 -23.34 1.48 22.62
N ARG A 237 -22.65 2.55 22.24
CA ARG A 237 -21.45 3.08 22.91
C ARG A 237 -21.65 4.58 23.22
N PRO A 238 -20.99 5.13 24.26
CA PRO A 238 -21.11 6.55 24.56
C PRO A 238 -20.54 7.39 23.40
N VAL A 239 -21.17 8.54 23.13
CA VAL A 239 -20.72 9.52 22.13
C VAL A 239 -20.47 10.85 22.85
N PRO A 240 -19.21 11.34 22.92
CA PRO A 240 -18.00 10.77 22.31
C PRO A 240 -17.46 9.53 23.03
N TYR A 241 -16.87 8.59 22.28
CA TYR A 241 -16.18 7.43 22.83
C TYR A 241 -14.69 7.74 23.09
N LEU A 242 -14.35 8.05 24.33
CA LEU A 242 -12.99 8.43 24.73
C LEU A 242 -12.10 7.20 24.93
N HIS A 243 -11.42 6.77 23.86
CA HIS A 243 -10.53 5.62 23.88
C HIS A 243 -9.05 6.03 23.78
N VAL A 244 -8.39 6.14 24.95
CA VAL A 244 -6.99 6.63 25.07
C VAL A 244 -6.00 5.78 24.28
N PHE A 245 -6.17 4.46 24.28
CA PHE A 245 -5.30 3.58 23.49
C PHE A 245 -5.38 3.93 21.99
N GLY A 246 -6.60 4.16 21.48
CA GLY A 246 -6.79 4.59 20.09
C GLY A 246 -6.16 5.95 19.79
N LEU A 247 -6.15 6.85 20.77
CA LEU A 247 -5.54 8.18 20.65
C LEU A 247 -4.03 8.06 20.43
N VAL A 248 -3.37 7.26 21.27
CA VAL A 248 -1.92 7.01 21.17
C VAL A 248 -1.58 6.35 19.84
N VAL A 249 -2.30 5.28 19.48
CA VAL A 249 -2.05 4.52 18.25
C VAL A 249 -2.23 5.37 16.99
N LEU A 250 -3.30 6.16 16.91
CA LEU A 250 -3.53 7.04 15.76
C LEU A 250 -2.64 8.29 15.75
N GLY A 251 -2.22 8.77 16.92
CA GLY A 251 -1.16 9.78 17.04
C GLY A 251 0.18 9.26 16.50
N SER A 252 0.55 8.02 16.86
CA SER A 252 1.74 7.34 16.32
C SER A 252 1.64 7.07 14.83
N PHE A 253 0.48 6.63 14.33
CA PHE A 253 0.21 6.54 12.90
C PHE A 253 0.44 7.88 12.20
N GLY A 254 -0.15 8.95 12.73
CA GLY A 254 0.05 10.32 12.26
C GLY A 254 1.52 10.73 12.20
N ALA A 255 2.29 10.41 13.25
CA ALA A 255 3.71 10.68 13.30
C ALA A 255 4.49 9.94 12.20
N VAL A 256 4.23 8.63 12.04
CA VAL A 256 4.85 7.78 11.01
C VAL A 256 4.58 8.34 9.62
N ILE A 257 3.32 8.65 9.30
CA ILE A 257 2.98 9.17 7.97
C ILE A 257 3.57 10.56 7.73
N GLY A 258 3.54 11.42 8.75
CA GLY A 258 4.11 12.76 8.69
C GLY A 258 5.62 12.76 8.45
N PHE A 259 6.34 11.83 9.06
CA PHE A 259 7.78 11.67 8.87
C PHE A 259 8.14 10.98 7.54
N ALA A 260 7.48 9.86 7.22
CA ALA A 260 7.83 9.02 6.09
C ALA A 260 7.41 9.63 4.74
N TYR A 261 6.25 10.30 4.67
CA TYR A 261 5.73 10.86 3.42
C TYR A 261 6.71 11.77 2.66
N PRO A 262 7.35 12.79 3.27
CA PRO A 262 8.30 13.63 2.54
C PRO A 262 9.54 12.85 2.06
N LEU A 263 9.98 11.81 2.79
CA LEU A 263 11.11 10.96 2.38
C LEU A 263 10.74 10.11 1.17
N VAL A 264 9.60 9.42 1.24
CA VAL A 264 9.08 8.60 0.15
C VAL A 264 8.77 9.46 -1.08
N TRP A 265 8.15 10.62 -0.90
CA TRP A 265 7.88 11.56 -1.98
C TRP A 265 9.16 12.00 -2.69
N ARG A 266 10.23 12.32 -1.96
CA ARG A 266 11.54 12.68 -2.56
C ARG A 266 12.20 11.50 -3.25
N PHE A 267 12.03 10.30 -2.71
CA PHE A 267 12.55 9.09 -3.33
C PHE A 267 11.81 8.78 -4.64
N ILE A 268 10.49 8.92 -4.69
CA ILE A 268 9.71 8.54 -5.89
C ILE A 268 9.64 9.69 -6.90
N GLY A 269 9.56 10.92 -6.42
CA GLY A 269 9.43 12.11 -7.25
C GLY A 269 10.62 12.29 -8.19
N PRO A 270 10.40 12.97 -9.34
CA PRO A 270 11.50 13.31 -10.23
C PRO A 270 12.55 14.13 -9.46
N PRO A 271 13.86 13.95 -9.75
CA PRO A 271 14.87 14.82 -9.20
C PRO A 271 14.45 16.25 -9.50
N VAL A 272 14.39 17.09 -8.45
CA VAL A 272 14.20 18.52 -8.63
C VAL A 272 15.43 18.96 -9.42
N ALA A 273 15.28 19.09 -10.74
CA ALA A 273 16.32 19.69 -11.55
C ALA A 273 16.58 21.05 -10.90
N ASP A 274 17.82 21.30 -10.49
CA ASP A 274 18.25 22.59 -9.97
C ASP A 274 18.06 23.63 -11.08
N LEU A 275 16.83 24.14 -11.20
CA LEU A 275 16.45 25.21 -12.12
C LEU A 275 17.11 26.55 -11.75
N GLY A 276 18.00 26.56 -10.75
CA GLY A 276 18.70 27.73 -10.23
C GLY A 276 20.09 28.00 -10.81
N SER A 277 20.72 27.09 -11.57
CA SER A 277 22.10 27.32 -12.04
C SER A 277 22.22 27.96 -13.42
N SER A 278 21.15 28.01 -14.22
CA SER A 278 21.21 28.54 -15.59
C SER A 278 21.15 30.07 -15.72
N LYS A 279 21.05 30.84 -14.62
CA LYS A 279 20.92 32.31 -14.67
C LYS A 279 22.25 33.09 -14.51
N ARG A 280 23.42 32.44 -14.59
CA ARG A 280 24.73 33.09 -14.35
C ARG A 280 25.72 33.12 -15.53
N VAL A 281 25.27 32.97 -16.78
CA VAL A 281 26.19 32.97 -17.94
C VAL A 281 25.89 34.09 -18.96
N SER A 282 25.00 35.04 -18.68
CA SER A 282 24.72 36.17 -19.59
C SER A 282 25.21 37.55 -19.11
N GLU A 283 26.14 37.59 -18.17
CA GLU A 283 26.83 38.83 -17.75
C GLU A 283 28.36 38.64 -17.82
N GLN A 284 28.89 38.38 -19.01
CA GLN A 284 30.29 38.66 -19.39
C GLN A 284 30.35 39.02 -20.88
#